data_AF-A0A6B3GY38-F1
#
_entry.id   AF-A0A6B3GY38-F1
#
_cell.length_a   1.000
_cell.length_b   1.000
_cell.length_c   1.000
_cell.angle_alpha   90.00
_cell.angle_beta   90.00
_cell.angle_gamma   90.00
#
_symmetry.space_group_name_H-M   'P 1'
#
loop_
_entity.id
_entity.type
_entity.pdbx_description
1 polymer ?
#
loop_
_entity_poly.entity_id
_entity_poly.type
_entity_poly.pdbx_seq_one_letter_code
_entity_poly.pdbx_strand_id
1 'polypeptide(L)'
;IIGFQEVFNAPYFCQVQEPEHYRWAEPVPDGPTVKRMQDLARETGMVIVVPVFEIEQSGFYYNTAAVIDADGSYLGKYRKHHIPQVKG
;
A
#
# COMPACT_ATOMS: atom_id res chain seq x y z
N ILE A 1 3.98 -17.25 -0.35
CA ILE A 1 3.29 -15.94 -0.52
C ILE A 1 3.07 -15.34 0.86
N ILE A 2 3.43 -14.08 1.07
CA ILE A 2 3.20 -13.31 2.31
C ILE A 2 2.16 -12.22 2.02
N GLY A 3 1.16 -12.06 2.89
CA GLY A 3 0.19 -10.98 2.81
C GLY A 3 0.15 -10.17 4.10
N PHE A 4 0.11 -8.84 3.97
CA PHE A 4 0.02 -7.91 5.09
C PHE A 4 -1.41 -7.40 5.29
N GLN A 5 -1.68 -6.83 6.47
CA GLN A 5 -2.95 -6.17 6.78
C GLN A 5 -3.10 -4.86 5.97
N GLU A 6 -4.34 -4.37 5.89
CA GLU A 6 -4.66 -3.10 5.24
C GLU A 6 -3.88 -1.94 5.88
N VAL A 7 -3.11 -1.21 5.07
CA VAL A 7 -2.32 -0.03 5.48
C VAL A 7 -1.43 -0.34 6.71
N PHE A 8 -0.77 -1.50 6.70
CA PHE A 8 0.01 -2.01 7.83
C PHE A 8 1.19 -1.11 8.27
N ASN A 9 1.61 -0.18 7.42
CA ASN A 9 2.75 0.70 7.61
C ASN A 9 2.41 2.02 8.35
N ALA A 10 1.16 2.20 8.76
CA ALA A 10 0.70 3.36 9.53
C ALA A 10 -0.37 2.95 10.56
N PRO A 11 -0.68 3.80 11.56
CA PRO A 11 -1.89 3.63 12.37
C PRO A 11 -3.13 3.56 11.46
N TYR A 12 -4.08 2.70 11.81
CA TYR A 12 -5.27 2.49 10.98
C TYR A 12 -6.22 3.70 11.02
N PHE A 13 -6.03 4.62 10.09
CA PHE A 13 -6.79 5.88 10.01
C PHE A 13 -8.03 5.80 9.12
N CYS A 14 -8.29 4.67 8.45
CA CYS A 14 -9.36 4.54 7.45
C CYS A 14 -10.80 4.74 7.99
N GLN A 15 -10.94 4.91 9.31
CA GLN A 15 -12.21 5.24 9.98
C GLN A 15 -12.52 6.75 9.98
N VAL A 16 -11.51 7.59 9.75
CA VAL A 16 -11.63 9.06 9.79
C VAL A 16 -11.10 9.69 8.50
N GLN A 17 -11.49 10.93 8.22
CA GLN A 17 -11.13 11.65 6.99
C GLN A 17 -10.41 12.97 7.31
N GLU A 18 -9.40 12.90 8.16
CA GLU A 18 -8.62 14.07 8.58
C GLU A 18 -7.47 14.33 7.59
N PRO A 19 -7.26 15.59 7.15
CA PRO A 19 -6.22 15.93 6.18
C PRO A 19 -4.80 15.56 6.61
N GLU A 20 -4.56 15.49 7.93
CA GLU A 20 -3.24 15.16 8.45
C GLU A 20 -2.77 13.74 8.09
N HIS A 21 -3.70 12.82 7.80
CA HIS A 21 -3.38 11.44 7.46
C HIS A 21 -2.85 11.28 6.02
N TYR A 22 -3.01 12.30 5.16
CA TYR A 22 -2.40 12.31 3.83
C TYR A 22 -0.86 12.23 3.86
N ARG A 23 -0.24 12.55 5.01
CA ARG A 23 1.20 12.36 5.24
C ARG A 23 1.67 10.91 5.10
N TRP A 24 0.76 9.95 5.24
CA TRP A 24 1.07 8.52 5.11
C TRP A 24 0.98 8.00 3.67
N ALA A 25 0.53 8.84 2.73
CA ALA A 25 0.42 8.42 1.34
C ALA A 25 1.80 8.33 0.69
N GLU A 26 2.01 7.27 -0.09
CA GLU A 26 3.24 7.07 -0.86
C GLU A 26 2.94 6.74 -2.33
N PRO A 27 3.84 7.09 -3.27
CA PRO A 27 3.67 6.69 -4.66
C PRO A 27 3.83 5.17 -4.79
N VAL A 28 3.07 4.54 -5.70
CA VAL A 28 3.21 3.12 -6.01
C VAL A 28 3.60 2.97 -7.48
N PRO A 29 4.75 2.34 -7.81
CA PRO A 29 5.60 1.51 -6.93
C PRO A 29 6.77 2.24 -6.23
N ASP A 30 6.98 3.52 -6.49
CA ASP A 30 8.24 4.20 -6.13
C ASP A 30 8.40 4.60 -4.66
N GLY A 31 7.40 4.30 -3.82
CA GLY A 31 7.32 4.62 -2.41
C GLY A 31 8.26 3.79 -1.54
N PRO A 32 8.59 4.29 -0.33
CA PRO A 32 9.54 3.65 0.56
C PRO A 32 9.08 2.27 1.03
N THR A 33 7.78 2.08 1.29
CA THR A 33 7.27 0.77 1.73
C THR A 33 7.40 -0.24 0.60
N VAL A 34 6.87 0.06 -0.59
CA VAL A 34 6.96 -0.86 -1.74
C VAL A 34 8.42 -1.23 -2.05
N LYS A 35 9.35 -0.27 -2.09
CA LYS A 35 10.78 -0.54 -2.32
C LYS A 35 11.39 -1.48 -1.27
N ARG A 36 11.13 -1.22 0.01
CA ARG A 36 11.61 -2.10 1.09
C ARG A 36 11.06 -3.52 0.97
N MET A 37 9.82 -3.66 0.51
CA MET A 37 9.19 -4.96 0.32
C MET A 37 9.68 -5.67 -0.94
N GLN A 38 10.15 -4.96 -1.97
CA GLN A 38 10.87 -5.56 -3.10
C GLN A 38 12.18 -6.22 -2.64
N ASP A 39 12.91 -5.56 -1.76
CA ASP A 39 14.12 -6.14 -1.16
C ASP A 39 13.78 -7.35 -0.28
N LEU A 40 12.72 -7.26 0.52
CA LEU A 40 12.26 -8.40 1.34
C LEU A 40 11.86 -9.60 0.48
N ALA A 41 11.22 -9.36 -0.66
CA ALA A 41 10.85 -10.43 -1.58
C ALA A 41 12.09 -11.15 -2.10
N ARG A 42 13.15 -10.43 -2.50
CA ARG A 42 14.45 -11.00 -2.90
C ARG A 42 15.12 -11.78 -1.78
N GLU A 43 15.11 -11.22 -0.57
CA GLU A 43 15.72 -11.85 0.62
C GLU A 43 15.05 -13.18 0.98
N THR A 44 13.74 -13.26 0.81
CA THR A 44 12.93 -14.40 1.25
C THR A 44 12.57 -15.39 0.14
N GLY A 45 12.70 -14.98 -1.13
CA GLY A 45 12.22 -15.75 -2.28
C GLY A 45 10.71 -15.93 -2.29
N MET A 46 9.95 -14.98 -1.74
CA MET A 46 8.49 -15.07 -1.62
C MET A 46 7.79 -13.93 -2.36
N VAL A 47 6.68 -14.25 -3.03
CA VAL A 47 5.71 -13.25 -3.49
C VAL A 47 5.12 -12.51 -2.28
N ILE A 48 5.04 -11.19 -2.36
CA ILE A 48 4.53 -10.32 -1.27
C ILE A 48 3.39 -9.44 -1.77
N VAL A 49 2.30 -9.41 -1.02
CA VAL A 49 1.18 -8.47 -1.19
C VAL A 49 1.30 -7.36 -0.14
N VAL A 50 1.39 -6.11 -0.61
CA VAL A 50 1.74 -4.93 0.20
C VAL A 50 0.62 -3.89 0.12
N PRO A 51 -0.33 -3.89 1.09
CA PRO A 51 -1.37 -2.87 1.18
C PRO A 51 -0.81 -1.56 1.74
N VAL A 52 -0.93 -0.47 0.98
CA VAL A 52 -0.47 0.88 1.32
C VAL A 52 -1.52 1.92 0.98
N PHE A 53 -1.38 3.11 1.57
CA PHE A 53 -2.11 4.29 1.13
C PHE A 53 -1.35 4.94 -0.02
N GLU A 54 -1.95 4.93 -1.21
CA GLU A 54 -1.33 5.40 -2.44
C GLU A 54 -1.66 6.88 -2.70
N ILE A 55 -0.67 7.64 -3.17
CA ILE A 55 -0.89 8.90 -3.90
C ILE A 55 -0.47 8.73 -5.37
N GLU A 56 -1.42 8.93 -6.29
CA GLU A 56 -1.14 8.93 -7.74
C GLU A 56 -0.72 10.32 -8.22
N GLN A 57 -1.44 11.33 -7.76
CA GLN A 57 -1.18 12.75 -7.99
C GLN A 57 -1.84 13.55 -6.87
N SER A 58 -1.46 14.82 -6.69
CA SER A 58 -2.01 15.67 -5.63
C SER A 58 -3.56 15.65 -5.64
N GLY A 59 -4.16 15.23 -4.54
CA GLY A 59 -5.62 15.12 -4.38
C GLY A 59 -6.24 13.79 -4.81
N PHE A 60 -5.46 12.86 -5.38
CA PHE A 60 -5.93 11.55 -5.84
C PHE A 60 -5.24 10.45 -5.04
N TYR A 61 -5.97 9.94 -4.04
CA TYR A 61 -5.51 8.95 -3.09
C TYR A 61 -6.31 7.67 -3.20
N TYR A 62 -5.63 6.54 -2.99
CA TYR A 62 -6.24 5.22 -3.11
C TYR A 62 -5.79 4.30 -1.98
N ASN A 63 -6.69 3.40 -1.58
CA ASN A 63 -6.31 2.25 -0.79
C ASN A 63 -5.87 1.14 -1.77
N THR A 64 -4.60 0.76 -1.71
CA THR A 64 -3.95 0.03 -2.79
C THR A 64 -3.16 -1.15 -2.26
N ALA A 65 -3.29 -2.31 -2.90
CA ALA A 65 -2.42 -3.47 -2.68
C ALA A 65 -1.45 -3.61 -3.85
N ALA A 66 -0.16 -3.37 -3.62
CA ALA A 66 0.90 -3.68 -4.57
C ALA A 66 1.25 -5.19 -4.49
N VAL A 67 1.54 -5.80 -5.64
CA VAL A 67 1.97 -7.21 -5.73
C VAL A 67 3.40 -7.25 -6.25
N ILE A 68 4.26 -7.93 -5.50
CA ILE A 68 5.69 -8.06 -5.76
C ILE A 68 6.00 -9.54 -5.92
N ASP A 69 6.68 -9.92 -6.99
CA ASP A 69 7.10 -11.30 -7.23
C ASP A 69 8.30 -11.68 -6.35
N ALA A 70 8.60 -12.98 -6.25
CA ALA A 70 9.66 -13.54 -5.42
C ALA A 70 11.08 -13.03 -5.76
N ASP A 71 11.28 -12.50 -6.96
CA ASP A 71 12.54 -11.88 -7.40
C ASP A 71 12.62 -10.36 -7.09
N GLY A 72 11.60 -9.82 -6.42
CA GLY A 72 11.44 -8.40 -6.12
C GLY A 72 10.89 -7.56 -7.27
N SER A 73 10.48 -8.15 -8.38
CA SER A 73 9.83 -7.45 -9.48
C SER A 73 8.44 -6.98 -9.07
N TYR A 74 8.12 -5.72 -9.36
CA TYR A 74 6.76 -5.20 -9.17
C TYR A 74 5.87 -5.71 -10.31
N LEU A 75 4.81 -6.47 -9.96
CA LEU A 75 3.90 -7.05 -10.94
C LEU A 75 2.71 -6.15 -11.25
N GLY A 76 2.31 -5.31 -10.31
CA GLY A 76 1.14 -4.45 -10.46
C GLY A 76 0.49 -4.10 -9.13
N LYS A 77 -0.66 -3.43 -9.22
CA LYS A 77 -1.44 -3.00 -8.05
C LYS A 77 -2.93 -3.20 -8.26
N TYR A 78 -3.65 -3.40 -7.16
CA TYR A 78 -5.11 -3.39 -7.09
C TYR A 78 -5.56 -2.25 -6.18
N ARG A 79 -6.57 -1.48 -6.61
CA ARG A 79 -7.19 -0.42 -5.81
C ARG A 79 -8.50 -0.93 -5.21
N LYS A 80 -8.74 -0.67 -3.93
CA LYS A 80 -9.97 -1.06 -3.22
C LYS A 80 -11.18 -0.41 -3.91
N HIS A 81 -12.11 -1.24 -4.39
CA HIS A 81 -13.29 -0.75 -5.13
C HIS A 81 -14.43 -0.32 -4.21
N HIS A 82 -14.67 -1.08 -3.14
CA HIS A 82 -15.72 -0.80 -2.18
C HIS A 82 -15.11 -0.12 -0.96
N ILE A 83 -15.24 1.20 -0.92
CA ILE A 83 -14.79 2.01 0.21
C ILE A 83 -15.93 2.06 1.24
N PRO A 84 -15.76 1.51 2.45
CA PRO A 84 -16.76 1.63 3.49
C PRO A 84 -16.81 3.09 3.94
N GLN A 85 -17.78 3.86 3.44
CA GLN A 85 -18.08 5.18 3.97
C GLN A 85 -18.86 5.02 5.28
N VAL A 86 -18.15 5.13 6.39
CA VAL A 86 -18.75 5.41 7.68
C VAL A 86 -18.34 6.82 8.09
N LYS A 87 -19.30 7.64 8.51
CA LYS A 87 -18.95 8.77 9.36
C LYS A 87 -18.55 8.16 10.70
N GLY A 88 -17.31 8.42 11.13
CA GLY A 88 -16.88 8.14 12.50
C GLY A 88 -17.78 8.83 13.52
#